data_AF-A0A813R784-F1
#
_entry.id   AF-A0A813R784-F1
#
_cell.length_a   1.000
_cell.length_b   1.000
_cell.length_c   1.000
_cell.angle_alpha   90.00
_cell.angle_beta   90.00
_cell.angle_gamma   90.00
#
_symmetry.space_group_name_H-M   'P 1'
#
loop_
_entity.id
_entity.type
_entity.pdbx_description
1 polymer ?
#
loop_
_entity_poly.entity_id
_entity_poly.type
_entity_poly.pdbx_seq_one_letter_code
_entity_poly.pdbx_strand_id
1 'polypeptide(L)'
;MKIIDVCGFHTMLHFLVKILFLTLLILIYCEFIIYYFVLLGCSWPQLSKLEQDFTIQPPKDSTKKPLRVMFIADTHLICSYKEHSFNKLRREWQMYRSFQSAQFLFEPHIVFFLGDVTDGGQLCSDDEWHKTVERFYSLFSTSNDTRIYVLPGNHDIGFHYEVTDGHLKRFEHSFQAPHHLKVINVDYVNVLKMN
;
A
#
# COMPACT_ATOMS: atom_id res chain seq x y z
N MET A 1 52.93 29.23 -18.74
CA MET A 1 52.35 29.23 -17.39
C MET A 1 50.87 29.54 -17.53
N LYS A 2 49.99 28.53 -17.54
CA LYS A 2 48.53 28.76 -17.60
C LYS A 2 48.11 29.23 -16.22
N ILE A 3 47.73 30.51 -16.10
CA ILE A 3 46.99 31.00 -14.94
C ILE A 3 45.67 30.25 -14.98
N ILE A 4 45.53 29.24 -14.14
CA ILE A 4 44.24 28.57 -13.92
C ILE A 4 43.31 29.68 -13.43
N ASP A 5 42.20 29.90 -14.12
CA ASP A 5 41.23 30.93 -13.78
C ASP A 5 40.52 30.55 -12.46
N VAL A 6 41.18 30.84 -11.34
CA VAL A 6 40.74 30.51 -9.98
C VAL A 6 39.40 31.17 -9.65
N CYS A 7 39.13 32.35 -10.24
CA CYS A 7 37.87 33.08 -10.06
C CYS A 7 36.70 32.38 -10.80
N GLY A 8 36.94 31.96 -12.05
CA GLY A 8 35.99 31.13 -12.80
C GLY A 8 35.71 29.80 -12.11
N PHE A 9 36.75 29.14 -11.57
CA PHE A 9 36.61 27.88 -10.83
C PHE A 9 35.78 28.03 -9.55
N HIS A 10 36.01 29.08 -8.76
CA HIS A 10 35.23 29.34 -7.54
C HIS A 10 33.75 29.61 -7.85
N THR A 11 33.47 30.38 -8.90
CA THR A 11 32.10 30.70 -9.34
C THR A 11 31.37 29.45 -9.85
N MET A 12 32.05 28.60 -10.62
CA MET A 12 31.52 27.32 -11.09
C MET A 12 31.25 26.35 -9.93
N LEU A 13 32.14 26.29 -8.95
CA LEU A 13 31.94 25.48 -7.74
C LEU A 13 30.72 25.94 -6.95
N HIS A 14 30.55 27.25 -6.73
CA HIS A 14 29.35 27.80 -6.08
C HIS A 14 28.06 27.47 -6.83
N PHE A 15 28.09 27.51 -8.16
CA PHE A 15 26.94 27.14 -8.98
C PHE A 15 26.59 25.65 -8.86
N LEU A 16 27.60 24.77 -8.91
CA LEU A 16 27.41 23.33 -8.72
C LEU A 16 26.88 23.00 -7.33
N VAL A 17 27.38 23.66 -6.28
CA VAL A 17 26.88 23.49 -4.91
C VAL A 17 25.41 23.90 -4.80
N LYS A 18 25.02 25.02 -5.42
CA LYS A 18 23.60 25.44 -5.46
C LYS A 18 22.72 24.43 -6.18
N ILE A 19 23.16 23.89 -7.31
CA ILE A 19 22.41 22.85 -8.04
C ILE A 19 22.25 21.60 -7.19
N LEU A 20 23.34 21.13 -6.57
CA LEU A 20 23.31 19.95 -5.71
C LEU A 20 22.35 20.16 -4.53
N PHE A 21 22.40 21.34 -3.90
CA PHE A 21 21.52 21.69 -2.80
C PHE A 21 20.05 21.71 -3.22
N LEU A 22 19.72 22.36 -4.34
CA LEU A 22 18.35 22.38 -4.88
C LEU A 22 17.87 20.98 -5.24
N THR A 23 18.74 20.16 -5.84
CA THR A 23 18.42 18.77 -6.19
C THR A 23 18.13 17.95 -4.93
N LEU A 24 18.93 18.11 -3.87
CA LEU A 24 18.70 17.47 -2.58
C LEU A 24 17.37 17.89 -1.95
N LEU A 25 17.04 19.18 -1.98
CA LEU A 25 15.75 19.68 -1.46
C LEU A 25 14.57 19.08 -2.23
N ILE A 26 14.66 19.00 -3.56
CA ILE A 26 13.63 18.38 -4.40
C ILE A 26 13.49 16.88 -4.04
N LEU A 27 14.60 16.16 -3.89
CA LEU A 27 14.58 14.75 -3.52
C LEU A 27 13.94 14.54 -2.14
N ILE A 28 14.30 15.33 -1.13
CA ILE A 28 13.69 15.26 0.20
C ILE A 28 12.19 15.55 0.12
N TYR A 29 11.80 16.54 -0.68
CA TYR A 29 10.39 16.88 -0.83
C TYR A 29 9.61 15.73 -1.48
N CYS A 30 10.06 15.25 -2.64
CA CYS A 30 9.38 14.24 -3.44
C CYS A 30 9.39 12.85 -2.79
N GLU A 31 10.47 12.47 -2.12
CA GLU A 31 10.62 11.12 -1.57
C GLU A 31 10.18 11.01 -0.11
N PHE A 32 9.90 12.14 0.57
CA PHE A 32 9.50 12.13 1.98
C PHE A 32 8.40 13.13 2.36
N ILE A 33 8.57 14.43 2.12
CA ILE A 33 7.67 15.47 2.67
C ILE A 33 6.28 15.43 2.02
N ILE A 34 6.21 15.18 0.71
CA ILE A 34 4.97 15.24 -0.06
C ILE A 34 3.85 14.36 0.51
N TYR A 35 4.17 13.18 1.04
CA TYR A 35 3.19 12.26 1.61
C TYR A 35 2.49 12.86 2.84
N TYR A 36 3.24 13.45 3.77
CA TYR A 36 2.64 14.11 4.93
C TYR A 36 1.87 15.36 4.52
N PHE A 37 2.42 16.17 3.61
CA PHE A 37 1.78 17.40 3.18
C PHE A 37 0.39 17.14 2.58
N VAL A 38 0.27 16.13 1.71
CA VAL A 38 -1.01 15.73 1.12
C VAL A 38 -1.96 15.18 2.18
N LEU A 39 -1.48 14.27 3.03
CA LEU A 39 -2.34 13.60 4.03
C LEU A 39 -2.80 14.54 5.16
N LEU A 40 -2.03 15.57 5.52
CA LEU A 40 -2.45 16.57 6.51
C LEU A 40 -3.68 17.37 6.07
N GLY A 41 -3.98 17.41 4.76
CA GLY A 41 -5.22 17.98 4.23
C GLY A 41 -6.45 17.09 4.41
N CYS A 42 -6.29 15.86 4.89
CA CYS A 42 -7.37 14.89 5.04
C CYS A 42 -7.79 14.74 6.51
N SER A 43 -9.03 14.31 6.73
CA SER A 43 -9.54 13.96 8.04
C SER A 43 -10.46 12.75 7.92
N TRP A 44 -10.70 12.07 9.04
CA TRP A 44 -11.67 10.99 9.06
C TRP A 44 -13.08 11.53 8.75
N PRO A 45 -13.89 10.81 7.94
CA PRO A 45 -15.26 11.22 7.67
C PRO A 45 -16.04 11.31 8.98
N GLN A 46 -16.79 12.40 9.13
CA GLN A 46 -17.64 12.59 10.29
C GLN A 46 -18.94 11.81 10.09
N LEU A 47 -19.29 10.95 11.05
CA LEU A 47 -20.56 10.25 11.06
C LEU A 47 -21.66 11.26 11.41
N SER A 48 -22.43 11.71 10.41
CA SER A 48 -23.57 12.59 10.65
C SER A 48 -24.71 11.80 11.31
N LYS A 49 -25.42 12.42 12.25
CA LYS A 49 -26.61 11.79 12.88
C LYS A 49 -27.78 11.63 11.89
N LEU A 50 -27.77 12.38 10.79
CA LEU A 50 -28.84 12.34 9.77
C LEU A 50 -28.66 11.20 8.77
N GLU A 51 -27.43 10.74 8.53
CA GLU A 51 -27.12 9.66 7.58
C GLU A 51 -26.85 8.32 8.28
N GLN A 52 -27.03 8.26 9.60
CA GLN A 52 -26.98 6.99 10.32
C GLN A 52 -28.16 6.13 9.89
N ASP A 53 -27.85 4.94 9.39
CA ASP A 53 -28.82 3.87 9.17
C ASP A 53 -29.69 3.73 10.41
N PHE A 54 -31.01 3.90 10.27
CA PHE A 54 -31.99 3.87 11.36
C PHE A 54 -31.97 2.54 12.12
N THR A 55 -31.35 1.49 11.57
CA THR A 55 -31.15 0.20 12.21
C THR A 55 -30.00 0.19 13.23
N ILE A 56 -29.07 1.16 13.16
CA ILE A 56 -27.91 1.25 14.04
C ILE A 56 -28.21 2.24 15.17
N GLN A 57 -28.41 1.72 16.39
CA GLN A 57 -28.61 2.58 17.55
C GLN A 57 -27.33 3.39 17.85
N PRO A 58 -27.43 4.72 18.04
CA PRO A 58 -26.28 5.51 18.43
C PRO A 58 -25.72 4.97 19.77
N PRO A 59 -24.40 5.06 19.98
CA PRO A 59 -23.80 4.58 21.22
C PRO A 59 -24.48 5.24 22.43
N LYS A 60 -24.98 4.42 23.37
CA LYS A 60 -25.53 4.91 24.65
C LYS A 60 -24.50 5.66 25.49
N ASP A 61 -23.22 5.43 25.19
CA ASP A 61 -22.07 6.02 25.87
C ASP A 61 -21.36 7.00 24.92
N SER A 62 -21.41 8.28 25.26
CA SER A 62 -20.79 9.37 24.52
C SER A 62 -19.25 9.36 24.55
N THR A 63 -18.63 8.49 25.35
CA THR A 63 -17.17 8.36 25.43
C THR A 63 -16.60 7.40 24.38
N LYS A 64 -17.45 6.61 23.70
CA LYS A 64 -17.02 5.68 22.67
C LYS A 64 -16.57 6.41 21.40
N LYS A 65 -15.30 6.25 21.04
CA LYS A 65 -14.72 6.77 19.79
C LYS A 65 -15.19 5.94 18.59
N PRO A 66 -15.33 6.56 17.40
CA PRO A 66 -15.69 5.84 16.19
C PRO A 66 -14.60 4.86 15.78
N LEU A 67 -15.02 3.73 15.20
CA LEU A 67 -14.10 2.79 14.57
C LEU A 67 -13.55 3.40 13.28
N ARG A 68 -12.24 3.58 13.24
CA ARG A 68 -11.50 4.03 12.05
C ARG A 68 -11.03 2.84 11.23
N VAL A 69 -11.50 2.76 9.98
CA VAL A 69 -11.20 1.69 9.03
C VAL A 69 -10.59 2.30 7.77
N MET A 70 -9.41 1.83 7.38
CA MET A 70 -8.73 2.23 6.16
C MET A 70 -8.91 1.13 5.09
N PHE A 71 -9.18 1.54 3.86
CA PHE A 71 -9.29 0.65 2.71
C PHE A 71 -8.19 0.97 1.71
N ILE A 72 -7.52 -0.08 1.21
CA ILE A 72 -6.44 -0.02 0.22
C ILE A 72 -6.75 -1.09 -0.83
N ALA A 73 -6.40 -0.84 -2.08
CA ALA A 73 -6.54 -1.81 -3.18
C ALA A 73 -5.42 -1.60 -4.19
N ASP A 74 -5.22 -2.57 -5.08
CA ASP A 74 -4.39 -2.45 -6.29
C ASP A 74 -2.94 -2.04 -5.99
N THR A 75 -2.35 -2.61 -4.92
CA THR A 75 -0.95 -2.31 -4.59
C THR A 75 0.01 -2.88 -5.63
N HIS A 76 -0.35 -3.96 -6.32
CA HIS A 76 0.44 -4.55 -7.40
C HIS A 76 1.91 -4.75 -7.03
N LEU A 77 2.18 -5.41 -5.90
CA LEU A 77 3.52 -5.84 -5.52
C LEU A 77 4.04 -6.84 -6.53
N ILE A 78 5.12 -6.45 -7.22
CA ILE A 78 5.73 -7.30 -8.24
C ILE A 78 6.19 -8.60 -7.58
N CYS A 79 5.64 -9.71 -8.08
CA CYS A 79 5.95 -11.02 -7.56
C CYS A 79 7.15 -11.67 -8.29
N SER A 80 7.36 -11.35 -9.58
CA SER A 80 8.46 -11.90 -10.41
C SER A 80 9.74 -11.05 -10.42
N TYR A 81 10.90 -11.70 -10.43
CA TYR A 81 12.22 -11.06 -10.48
C TYR A 81 12.62 -10.45 -11.83
N LYS A 82 11.78 -10.56 -12.88
CA LYS A 82 12.13 -10.06 -14.23
C LYS A 82 12.07 -8.53 -14.37
N GLU A 83 11.55 -7.83 -13.39
CA GLU A 83 11.50 -6.37 -13.39
C GLU A 83 12.85 -5.71 -13.07
N HIS A 84 13.08 -4.53 -13.64
CA HIS A 84 14.28 -3.76 -13.35
C HIS A 84 14.33 -3.37 -11.86
N SER A 85 15.43 -3.73 -11.18
CA SER A 85 15.58 -3.58 -9.73
C SER A 85 15.34 -2.15 -9.22
N PHE A 86 15.70 -1.12 -10.01
CA PHE A 86 15.47 0.28 -9.63
C PHE A 86 13.98 0.67 -9.67
N ASN A 87 13.25 0.22 -10.69
CA ASN A 87 11.81 0.48 -10.79
C ASN A 87 11.07 -0.18 -9.63
N LYS A 88 11.44 -1.44 -9.32
CA LYS A 88 10.93 -2.16 -8.15
C LYS A 88 11.20 -1.39 -6.87
N LEU A 89 12.46 -1.02 -6.62
CA LEU A 89 12.87 -0.28 -5.42
C LEU A 89 12.06 1.01 -5.26
N ARG A 90 11.90 1.77 -6.34
CA ARG A 90 11.16 3.04 -6.29
C ARG A 90 9.67 2.82 -6.02
N ARG A 91 9.03 1.85 -6.69
CA ARG A 91 7.61 1.51 -6.46
C ARG A 91 7.37 1.10 -5.01
N GLU A 92 8.17 0.17 -4.50
CA GLU A 92 8.05 -0.32 -3.13
C GLU A 92 8.35 0.79 -2.10
N TRP A 93 9.31 1.68 -2.37
CA TRP A 93 9.56 2.87 -1.56
C TRP A 93 8.33 3.78 -1.47
N GLN A 94 7.68 4.07 -2.60
CA GLN A 94 6.49 4.91 -2.62
C GLN A 94 5.31 4.28 -1.87
N MET A 95 5.12 2.96 -2.01
CA MET A 95 4.11 2.20 -1.25
C MET A 95 4.37 2.30 0.26
N TYR A 96 5.61 2.03 0.67
CA TYR A 96 6.03 2.13 2.08
C TYR A 96 5.81 3.54 2.61
N ARG A 97 6.31 4.57 1.92
CA ARG A 97 6.19 5.96 2.39
C ARG A 97 4.74 6.41 2.46
N SER A 98 3.93 6.09 1.45
CA SER A 98 2.50 6.43 1.45
C SER A 98 1.77 5.77 2.63
N PHE A 99 1.94 4.45 2.79
CA PHE A 99 1.25 3.70 3.83
C PHE A 99 1.71 4.09 5.24
N GLN A 100 3.01 4.16 5.49
CA GLN A 100 3.55 4.47 6.82
C GLN A 100 3.20 5.90 7.25
N SER A 101 3.20 6.87 6.32
CA SER A 101 2.72 8.22 6.60
C SER A 101 1.23 8.24 6.96
N ALA A 102 0.40 7.45 6.26
CA ALA A 102 -1.03 7.34 6.56
C ALA A 102 -1.27 6.65 7.92
N GLN A 103 -0.58 5.55 8.22
CA GLN A 103 -0.63 4.88 9.53
C GLN A 103 -0.28 5.84 10.66
N PHE A 104 0.83 6.57 10.52
CA PHE A 104 1.31 7.51 11.53
C PHE A 104 0.32 8.65 11.79
N LEU A 105 -0.28 9.22 10.74
CA LEU A 105 -1.16 10.38 10.90
C LEU A 105 -2.58 10.01 11.34
N PHE A 106 -3.09 8.85 10.91
CA PHE A 106 -4.50 8.53 11.05
C PHE A 106 -4.81 7.45 12.09
N GLU A 107 -3.81 6.64 12.46
CA GLU A 107 -3.93 5.56 13.44
C GLU A 107 -5.21 4.72 13.25
N PRO A 108 -5.36 4.05 12.09
CA PRO A 108 -6.53 3.21 11.82
C PRO A 108 -6.54 1.99 12.74
N HIS A 109 -7.73 1.58 13.15
CA HIS A 109 -7.89 0.36 13.96
C HIS A 109 -7.90 -0.89 13.08
N ILE A 110 -8.40 -0.75 11.85
CA ILE A 110 -8.48 -1.84 10.86
C ILE A 110 -8.02 -1.32 9.50
N VAL A 111 -7.27 -2.14 8.77
CA VAL A 111 -6.91 -1.94 7.36
C VAL A 111 -7.42 -3.11 6.55
N PHE A 112 -8.18 -2.82 5.49
CA PHE A 112 -8.55 -3.80 4.48
C PHE A 112 -7.74 -3.56 3.21
N PHE A 113 -7.11 -4.62 2.70
CA PHE A 113 -6.60 -4.71 1.34
C PHE A 113 -7.64 -5.44 0.48
N LEU A 114 -8.17 -4.78 -0.54
CA LEU A 114 -9.37 -5.22 -1.27
C LEU A 114 -9.07 -5.96 -2.58
N GLY A 115 -7.86 -6.49 -2.74
CA GLY A 115 -7.45 -7.24 -3.93
C GLY A 115 -6.30 -6.59 -4.69
N ASP A 116 -5.81 -7.35 -5.67
CA ASP A 116 -4.67 -7.04 -6.53
C ASP A 116 -3.48 -6.56 -5.71
N VAL A 117 -3.21 -7.32 -4.65
CA VAL A 117 -2.10 -7.06 -3.73
C VAL A 117 -0.79 -7.23 -4.48
N THR A 118 -0.72 -8.26 -5.32
CA THR A 118 0.44 -8.63 -6.12
C THR A 118 0.19 -8.32 -7.60
N ASP A 119 1.29 -8.21 -8.34
CA ASP A 119 1.28 -8.20 -9.80
C ASP A 119 1.91 -9.51 -10.28
N GLY A 120 1.06 -10.43 -10.72
CA GLY A 120 1.45 -11.75 -11.20
C GLY A 120 1.54 -12.84 -10.12
N GLY A 121 0.80 -12.70 -9.02
CA GLY A 121 0.73 -13.72 -7.97
C GLY A 121 0.32 -15.10 -8.50
N GLN A 122 -0.60 -15.14 -9.47
CA GLN A 122 -1.04 -16.35 -10.16
C GLN A 122 0.03 -16.98 -11.06
N LEU A 123 1.10 -16.25 -11.39
CA LEU A 123 2.21 -16.72 -12.23
C LEU A 123 3.45 -17.09 -11.43
N CYS A 124 3.49 -16.75 -10.14
CA CYS A 124 4.65 -16.95 -9.29
C CYS A 124 4.82 -18.40 -8.82
N SER A 125 6.08 -18.81 -8.76
CA SER A 125 6.47 -19.97 -7.97
C SER A 125 6.17 -19.76 -6.49
N ASP A 126 6.06 -20.84 -5.71
CA ASP A 126 5.76 -20.76 -4.28
C ASP A 126 6.86 -20.01 -3.49
N ASP A 127 8.12 -20.11 -3.91
CA ASP A 127 9.24 -19.37 -3.31
C ASP A 127 9.15 -17.86 -3.59
N GLU A 128 8.81 -17.48 -4.83
CA GLU A 128 8.58 -16.08 -5.19
C GLU A 128 7.37 -15.51 -4.46
N TRP A 129 6.30 -16.30 -4.35
CA TRP A 129 5.12 -15.95 -3.58
C TRP A 129 5.46 -15.69 -2.11
N HIS A 130 6.17 -16.62 -1.46
CA HIS A 130 6.57 -16.48 -0.05
C HIS A 130 7.38 -15.20 0.19
N LYS A 131 8.40 -14.95 -0.64
CA LYS A 131 9.20 -13.71 -0.57
C LYS A 131 8.36 -12.47 -0.82
N THR A 132 7.32 -12.56 -1.65
CA THR A 132 6.42 -11.43 -1.94
C THR A 132 5.50 -11.14 -0.75
N VAL A 133 5.01 -12.18 -0.07
CA VAL A 133 4.23 -12.04 1.16
C VAL A 133 5.08 -11.46 2.30
N GLU A 134 6.33 -11.89 2.46
CA GLU A 134 7.25 -11.27 3.42
C GLU A 134 7.47 -9.77 3.14
N ARG A 135 7.67 -9.42 1.86
CA ARG A 135 7.78 -8.01 1.44
C ARG A 135 6.50 -7.24 1.74
N PHE A 136 5.32 -7.82 1.48
CA PHE A 136 4.04 -7.21 1.81
C PHE A 136 3.99 -6.82 3.30
N TYR A 137 4.25 -7.76 4.21
CA TYR A 137 4.21 -7.48 5.65
C TYR A 137 5.30 -6.50 6.10
N SER A 138 6.45 -6.46 5.41
CA SER A 138 7.48 -5.46 5.68
C SER A 138 7.05 -4.04 5.25
N LEU A 139 6.46 -3.90 4.05
CA LEU A 139 6.07 -2.60 3.50
C LEU A 139 4.83 -2.03 4.21
N PHE A 140 3.87 -2.90 4.51
CA PHE A 140 2.59 -2.56 5.12
C PHE A 140 2.52 -2.92 6.61
N SER A 141 3.65 -2.78 7.31
CA SER A 141 3.72 -3.03 8.76
C SER A 141 2.88 -2.04 9.55
N THR A 142 2.20 -2.53 10.59
CA THR A 142 1.33 -1.74 11.47
C THR A 142 1.72 -1.92 12.94
N SER A 143 1.17 -1.08 13.82
CA SER A 143 1.26 -1.32 15.26
C SER A 143 0.44 -2.56 15.67
N ASN A 144 0.72 -3.11 16.85
CA ASN A 144 0.02 -4.31 17.36
C ASN A 144 -1.49 -4.11 17.55
N ASP A 145 -1.96 -2.87 17.64
CA ASP A 145 -3.37 -2.54 17.87
C ASP A 145 -4.18 -2.43 16.55
N THR A 146 -3.50 -2.38 15.40
CA THR A 146 -4.13 -2.31 14.08
C THR A 146 -4.26 -3.70 13.47
N ARG A 147 -5.47 -4.08 13.06
CA ARG A 147 -5.72 -5.36 12.37
C ARG A 147 -5.67 -5.19 10.86
N ILE A 148 -5.05 -6.13 10.17
CA ILE A 148 -5.01 -6.18 8.70
C ILE A 148 -5.87 -7.34 8.22
N TYR A 149 -6.71 -7.09 7.21
CA TYR A 149 -7.42 -8.10 6.45
C TYR A 149 -7.09 -7.92 4.97
N VAL A 150 -6.83 -9.03 4.29
CA VAL A 150 -6.40 -9.03 2.88
C VAL A 150 -7.33 -9.93 2.09
N LEU A 151 -7.92 -9.37 1.03
CA LEU A 151 -8.77 -10.07 0.08
C LEU A 151 -8.00 -10.26 -1.22
N PRO A 152 -8.21 -11.39 -1.93
CA PRO A 152 -7.57 -11.61 -3.21
C PRO A 152 -8.26 -10.84 -4.33
N GLY A 153 -7.47 -10.35 -5.29
CA GLY A 153 -7.94 -9.92 -6.60
C GLY A 153 -7.51 -10.88 -7.71
N ASN A 154 -7.78 -10.53 -8.96
CA ASN A 154 -7.46 -11.39 -10.10
C ASN A 154 -5.95 -11.49 -10.40
N HIS A 155 -5.14 -10.48 -10.05
CA HIS A 155 -3.68 -10.58 -10.13
C HIS A 155 -3.06 -11.41 -9.00
N ASP A 156 -3.85 -11.80 -7.99
CA ASP A 156 -3.38 -12.65 -6.90
C ASP A 156 -3.65 -14.13 -7.16
N ILE A 157 -4.87 -14.44 -7.63
CA ILE A 157 -5.35 -15.83 -7.77
C ILE A 157 -5.75 -16.23 -9.20
N GLY A 158 -5.72 -15.31 -10.16
CA GLY A 158 -6.15 -15.51 -11.55
C GLY A 158 -7.56 -14.97 -11.83
N PHE A 159 -7.94 -14.91 -13.10
CA PHE A 159 -9.28 -14.52 -13.55
C PHE A 159 -10.03 -15.69 -14.21
N HIS A 160 -11.33 -15.82 -13.92
CA HIS A 160 -12.21 -16.86 -14.47
C HIS A 160 -11.64 -18.28 -14.34
N TYR A 161 -11.20 -18.91 -15.44
CA TYR A 161 -10.67 -20.29 -15.46
C TYR A 161 -9.27 -20.41 -14.85
N GLU A 162 -8.57 -19.28 -14.64
CA GLU A 162 -7.23 -19.26 -14.04
C GLU A 162 -7.27 -19.33 -12.52
N VAL A 163 -8.46 -19.18 -11.92
CA VAL A 163 -8.67 -19.39 -10.49
C VAL A 163 -8.59 -20.87 -10.20
N THR A 164 -7.50 -21.30 -9.55
CA THR A 164 -7.29 -22.69 -9.14
C THR A 164 -7.41 -22.84 -7.62
N ASP A 165 -7.76 -24.04 -7.16
CA ASP A 165 -7.74 -24.39 -5.73
C ASP A 165 -6.36 -24.13 -5.10
N GLY A 166 -5.29 -24.33 -5.86
CA GLY A 166 -3.92 -24.08 -5.40
C GLY A 166 -3.68 -22.60 -5.12
N HIS A 167 -4.05 -21.72 -6.06
CA HIS A 167 -3.91 -20.27 -5.90
C HIS A 167 -4.73 -19.76 -4.71
N LEU A 168 -5.99 -20.19 -4.59
CA LEU A 168 -6.86 -19.76 -3.50
C LEU A 168 -6.32 -20.21 -2.13
N LYS A 169 -5.99 -21.50 -1.97
CA LYS A 169 -5.48 -22.04 -0.70
C LYS A 169 -4.16 -21.40 -0.30
N ARG A 170 -3.26 -21.16 -1.26
CA ARG A 170 -1.98 -20.49 -1.02
C ARG A 170 -2.20 -19.07 -0.53
N PHE A 171 -3.12 -18.33 -1.16
CA PHE A 171 -3.48 -16.97 -0.72
C PHE A 171 -4.07 -16.96 0.69
N GLU A 172 -5.07 -17.80 0.94
CA GLU A 172 -5.73 -17.91 2.24
C GLU A 172 -4.74 -18.24 3.36
N HIS A 173 -3.84 -19.19 3.10
CA HIS A 173 -2.80 -19.56 4.05
C HIS A 173 -1.82 -18.41 4.33
N SER A 174 -1.35 -17.73 3.29
CA SER A 174 -0.36 -16.65 3.42
C SER A 174 -0.87 -15.42 4.15
N PHE A 175 -2.13 -15.04 3.94
CA PHE A 175 -2.70 -13.83 4.53
C PHE A 175 -3.62 -14.09 5.72
N GLN A 176 -3.76 -15.35 6.14
CA GLN A 176 -4.78 -15.78 7.11
C GLN A 176 -6.15 -15.22 6.72
N ALA A 177 -6.42 -15.15 5.41
CA ALA A 177 -7.67 -14.61 4.91
C ALA A 177 -8.80 -15.48 5.48
N PRO A 178 -9.92 -14.88 5.91
CA PRO A 178 -10.97 -15.64 6.58
C PRO A 178 -11.36 -16.85 5.73
N HIS A 179 -11.38 -18.03 6.35
CA HIS A 179 -11.75 -19.34 5.75
C HIS A 179 -13.19 -19.37 5.17
N HIS A 180 -13.83 -18.21 5.05
CA HIS A 180 -15.19 -18.01 4.59
C HIS A 180 -15.24 -17.31 3.22
N LEU A 181 -14.09 -17.10 2.57
CA LEU A 181 -14.02 -16.72 1.15
C LEU A 181 -14.57 -17.87 0.30
N LYS A 182 -15.77 -17.67 -0.25
CA LYS A 182 -16.37 -18.58 -1.23
C LYS A 182 -16.33 -17.92 -2.58
N VAL A 183 -15.75 -18.61 -3.56
CA VAL A 183 -15.96 -18.26 -4.96
C VAL A 183 -17.38 -18.68 -5.32
N ILE A 184 -18.24 -17.72 -5.63
CA ILE A 184 -19.57 -17.94 -6.20
C ILE A 184 -19.53 -17.60 -7.68
N ASN A 185 -20.14 -18.43 -8.51
CA ASN A 185 -20.33 -18.11 -9.93
C ASN A 185 -21.69 -17.42 -10.10
N VAL A 186 -21.67 -16.19 -10.59
CA VAL A 186 -22.86 -15.41 -10.93
C VAL A 186 -22.75 -15.05 -12.40
N ASP A 187 -23.59 -15.65 -13.25
CA ASP A 187 -23.63 -15.39 -14.69
C ASP A 187 -22.23 -15.42 -15.35
N TYR A 188 -21.48 -16.52 -15.13
CA TYR A 188 -20.12 -16.72 -15.66
C TYR A 188 -19.03 -15.83 -15.04
N VAL A 189 -19.36 -15.01 -14.04
CA VAL A 189 -18.40 -14.23 -13.26
C VAL A 189 -18.13 -14.92 -11.93
N ASN A 190 -16.85 -15.15 -11.63
CA ASN A 190 -16.44 -15.64 -10.31
C ASN A 190 -16.35 -14.44 -9.36
N VAL A 191 -17.19 -14.42 -8.32
CA VAL A 191 -17.22 -13.40 -7.28
C VAL A 191 -16.76 -14.00 -5.96
N LEU A 192 -15.90 -13.29 -5.24
CA LEU A 192 -15.47 -13.67 -3.90
C LEU A 192 -16.49 -13.17 -2.87
N LYS A 193 -17.21 -14.11 -2.26
CA LYS A 193 -18.12 -13.83 -1.15
C LYS A 193 -17.41 -14.14 0.18
N MET A 194 -17.20 -13.13 1.00
CA MET A 194 -16.90 -13.34 2.43
C MET A 194 -18.20 -13.68 3.17
N ASN A 195 -18.24 -14.79 3.91
CA ASN A 195 -19.35 -15.11 4.83
C ASN A 195 -19.00 -14.77 6.28
#